data_AF-A0A6C0F872-F1
#
_entry.id   AF-A0A6C0F872-F1
#
_cell.length_a   1.000
_cell.length_b   1.000
_cell.length_c   1.000
_cell.angle_alpha   90.00
_cell.angle_beta   90.00
_cell.angle_gamma   90.00
#
_symmetry.space_group_name_H-M   'P 1'
#
loop_
_entity.id
_entity.type
_entity.pdbx_description
1 polymer ?
#
loop_
_entity_poly.entity_id
_entity_poly.type
_entity_poly.pdbx_seq_one_letter_code
_entity_poly.pdbx_strand_id
1 'polypeptide(L)'
;MATTNETMEKRIELLELDNTKLKADVKKLLKLVKKLTKENEDPDKPKKLSGFAKPMQLSKELSDFLCVNHDTMMARTDVTKEINKYVKANNLQNPENKREIILDAKLKTIISAPIDETVTFFNLQKFMSKHYIKNDVEKTENIPKSESTKECVSEVPEVKQPAKKIVKRVVKKPQVA
;
A
#
# COMPACT_ATOMS: atom_id res chain seq x y z
N MET A 1 70.21 5.63 -2.55
CA MET A 1 69.11 5.06 -1.75
C MET A 1 67.95 6.03 -1.52
N ALA A 2 68.16 7.35 -1.41
CA ALA A 2 67.05 8.30 -1.27
C ALA A 2 66.14 8.41 -2.52
N THR A 3 66.74 8.39 -3.72
CA THR A 3 66.02 8.56 -4.99
C THR A 3 65.07 7.41 -5.33
N THR A 4 65.40 6.18 -4.94
CA THR A 4 64.55 5.01 -5.17
C THR A 4 63.27 5.05 -4.34
N ASN A 5 63.33 5.56 -3.11
CA ASN A 5 62.18 5.66 -2.23
C ASN A 5 61.19 6.72 -2.71
N GLU A 6 61.70 7.89 -3.10
CA GLU A 6 60.88 8.97 -3.69
C GLU A 6 60.17 8.50 -4.98
N THR A 7 60.83 7.65 -5.77
CA THR A 7 60.24 7.08 -6.99
C THR A 7 59.12 6.07 -6.66
N MET A 8 59.26 5.30 -5.57
CA MET A 8 58.22 4.36 -5.11
C MET A 8 57.00 5.10 -4.55
N GLU A 9 57.19 6.17 -3.77
CA GLU A 9 56.10 6.98 -3.22
C GLU A 9 55.23 7.59 -4.32
N LYS A 10 55.83 8.18 -5.35
CA LYS A 10 55.11 8.72 -6.52
C LYS A 10 54.28 7.66 -7.24
N ARG A 11 54.78 6.42 -7.30
CA ARG A 11 54.06 5.30 -7.94
C ARG A 11 52.89 4.82 -7.08
N ILE A 12 53.01 4.85 -5.76
CA ILE A 12 51.92 4.53 -4.83
C ILE A 12 50.80 5.55 -4.97
N GLU A 13 51.10 6.86 -4.94
CA GLU A 13 50.08 7.91 -5.13
C GLU A 13 49.36 7.78 -6.48
N LEU A 14 50.10 7.49 -7.55
CA LEU A 14 49.51 7.30 -8.88
C LEU A 14 48.54 6.10 -8.89
N LEU A 15 48.93 4.99 -8.26
CA LEU A 15 48.07 3.81 -8.13
C LEU A 15 46.83 4.08 -7.29
N GLU A 16 46.94 4.86 -6.22
CA GLU A 16 45.79 5.26 -5.40
C GLU A 16 44.81 6.11 -6.21
N LEU A 17 45.32 7.09 -6.96
CA LEU A 17 44.52 7.93 -7.85
C LEU A 17 43.76 7.08 -8.88
N ASP A 18 44.44 6.15 -9.55
CA ASP A 18 43.81 5.30 -10.56
C ASP A 18 42.78 4.34 -9.94
N ASN A 19 43.04 3.81 -8.74
CA ASN A 19 42.06 3.03 -8.00
C ASN A 19 40.79 3.83 -7.67
N THR A 20 40.91 5.12 -7.32
CA THR A 20 39.72 5.96 -7.08
C THR A 20 38.92 6.20 -8.36
N LYS A 21 39.59 6.46 -9.49
CA LYS A 21 38.95 6.62 -10.80
C LYS A 21 38.24 5.33 -11.23
N LEU A 22 38.93 4.18 -11.14
CA LEU A 22 38.35 2.87 -11.45
C LEU A 22 37.12 2.57 -10.59
N LYS A 23 37.17 2.85 -9.27
CA LYS A 23 35.99 2.71 -8.39
C LYS A 23 34.82 3.58 -8.85
N ALA A 24 35.08 4.82 -9.28
CA ALA A 24 34.05 5.72 -9.79
C ALA A 24 33.44 5.20 -11.10
N ASP A 25 34.27 4.70 -12.01
CA ASP A 25 33.81 4.19 -13.31
C ASP A 25 33.07 2.86 -13.18
N VAL A 26 33.51 1.95 -12.31
CA VAL A 26 32.75 0.74 -11.94
C VAL A 26 31.37 1.13 -11.41
N LYS A 27 31.28 2.15 -10.53
CA LYS A 27 29.99 2.62 -10.01
C LYS A 27 29.09 3.21 -11.11
N LYS A 28 29.64 3.89 -12.12
CA LYS A 28 28.89 4.39 -13.28
C LYS A 28 28.41 3.23 -14.17
N LEU A 29 29.31 2.30 -14.50
CA LEU A 29 29.00 1.11 -15.30
C LEU A 29 27.92 0.25 -14.64
N LEU A 30 28.01 0.03 -13.33
CA LEU A 30 26.97 -0.68 -12.57
C LEU A 30 25.60 0.00 -12.65
N LYS A 31 25.54 1.35 -12.66
CA LYS A 31 24.27 2.08 -12.85
C LYS A 31 23.73 1.94 -14.27
N LEU A 32 24.61 1.93 -15.28
CA LEU A 32 24.21 1.75 -16.68
C LEU A 32 23.69 0.33 -16.93
N VAL A 33 24.41 -0.70 -16.47
CA VAL A 33 23.98 -2.11 -16.55
C VAL A 33 22.62 -2.31 -15.86
N LYS A 34 22.40 -1.71 -14.68
CA LYS A 34 21.09 -1.76 -13.99
C LYS A 34 19.95 -1.10 -14.76
N LYS A 35 20.22 -0.05 -15.54
CA LYS A 35 19.20 0.57 -16.40
C LYS A 35 18.89 -0.30 -17.61
N LEU A 36 19.91 -0.78 -18.31
CA LEU A 36 19.76 -1.64 -19.49
C LEU A 36 19.07 -2.96 -19.16
N THR A 37 19.42 -3.59 -18.03
CA THR A 37 18.75 -4.82 -17.58
C THR A 37 17.30 -4.59 -17.18
N LYS A 38 16.93 -3.40 -16.69
CA LYS A 38 15.54 -3.05 -16.35
C LYS A 38 14.68 -2.77 -17.59
N GLU A 39 15.29 -2.26 -18.67
CA GLU A 39 14.62 -1.97 -19.94
C GLU A 39 14.46 -3.21 -20.83
N ASN A 40 15.38 -4.17 -20.71
CA ASN A 40 15.33 -5.47 -21.40
C ASN A 40 14.66 -6.58 -20.58
N GLU A 41 14.00 -6.29 -19.46
CA GLU A 41 13.20 -7.34 -18.80
C GLU A 41 12.00 -7.68 -19.70
N ASP A 42 11.79 -8.97 -19.97
CA ASP A 42 10.66 -9.45 -20.75
C ASP A 42 9.36 -8.82 -20.22
N PRO A 43 8.49 -8.25 -21.09
CA PRO A 43 7.25 -7.63 -20.64
C PRO A 43 6.32 -8.63 -19.93
N ASP A 44 6.53 -9.92 -20.15
CA ASP A 44 5.75 -11.02 -19.57
C ASP A 44 6.37 -11.60 -18.28
N LYS A 45 7.57 -11.15 -17.87
CA LYS A 45 8.18 -11.58 -16.62
C LYS A 45 7.46 -10.88 -15.45
N PRO A 46 6.94 -11.63 -14.46
CA PRO A 46 6.24 -11.03 -13.33
C PRO A 46 7.21 -10.18 -12.52
N LYS A 47 6.99 -8.86 -12.53
CA LYS A 47 7.73 -7.91 -11.71
C LYS A 47 7.56 -8.31 -10.25
N LYS A 48 8.68 -8.39 -9.50
CA LYS A 48 8.63 -8.62 -8.05
C LYS A 48 7.68 -7.59 -7.43
N LEU A 49 6.59 -8.06 -6.84
CA LEU A 49 5.61 -7.20 -6.20
C LEU A 49 6.31 -6.42 -5.09
N SER A 50 6.20 -5.09 -5.14
CA SER A 50 6.70 -4.21 -4.08
C SER A 50 6.09 -4.65 -2.74
N GLY A 51 6.80 -4.47 -1.63
CA GLY A 51 6.32 -4.90 -0.30
C GLY A 51 4.93 -4.34 0.06
N PHE A 52 4.55 -3.20 -0.51
CA PHE A 52 3.21 -2.60 -0.35
C PHE A 52 2.12 -3.22 -1.23
N ALA A 53 2.50 -3.85 -2.34
CA ALA A 53 1.62 -4.56 -3.26
C ALA A 53 1.42 -6.03 -2.86
N LYS A 54 2.08 -6.49 -1.77
CA LYS A 54 1.89 -7.84 -1.25
C LYS A 54 0.48 -7.96 -0.65
N PRO A 55 -0.33 -8.95 -1.05
CA PRO A 55 -1.63 -9.19 -0.44
C PRO A 55 -1.46 -9.62 1.01
N MET A 56 -2.24 -9.04 1.91
CA MET A 56 -2.23 -9.33 3.35
C MET A 56 -3.65 -9.53 3.85
N GLN A 57 -3.82 -10.29 4.92
CA GLN A 57 -5.10 -10.42 5.60
C GLN A 57 -5.43 -9.13 6.35
N LEU A 58 -6.71 -8.74 6.27
CA LEU A 58 -7.24 -7.53 6.89
C LEU A 58 -7.96 -7.87 8.19
N SER A 59 -7.89 -6.98 9.17
CA SER A 59 -8.70 -7.09 10.39
C SER A 59 -10.20 -6.99 10.08
N LYS A 60 -11.04 -7.55 10.96
CA LYS A 60 -12.51 -7.54 10.83
C LYS A 60 -13.07 -6.13 10.54
N GLU A 61 -12.66 -5.14 11.34
CA GLU A 61 -13.13 -3.75 11.24
C GLU A 61 -12.82 -3.10 9.87
N LEU A 62 -11.65 -3.41 9.31
CA LEU A 62 -11.23 -2.90 8.02
C LEU A 62 -12.00 -3.57 6.87
N SER A 63 -12.23 -4.89 6.98
CA SER A 63 -13.04 -5.63 6.00
C SER A 63 -14.49 -5.18 5.99
N ASP A 64 -15.07 -4.92 7.18
CA ASP A 64 -16.43 -4.40 7.34
C ASP A 64 -16.59 -3.02 6.67
N PHE A 65 -15.60 -2.13 6.82
CA PHE A 65 -15.63 -0.82 6.19
C PHE A 65 -15.55 -0.87 4.67
N LEU A 66 -14.70 -1.76 4.14
CA LEU A 66 -14.54 -1.95 2.71
C LEU A 66 -15.67 -2.80 2.10
N CYS A 67 -16.59 -3.32 2.92
CA CYS A 67 -17.65 -4.24 2.53
C CYS A 67 -17.10 -5.47 1.77
N VAL A 68 -15.95 -6.00 2.21
CA VAL A 68 -15.33 -7.20 1.65
C VAL A 68 -15.41 -8.36 2.64
N ASN A 69 -15.39 -9.60 2.12
CA ASN A 69 -15.39 -10.78 2.98
C ASN A 69 -14.15 -10.79 3.89
N HIS A 70 -14.31 -11.25 5.14
CA HIS A 70 -13.23 -11.27 6.13
C HIS A 70 -11.99 -12.07 5.70
N ASP A 71 -12.18 -13.10 4.88
CA ASP A 71 -11.10 -13.95 4.39
C ASP A 71 -10.36 -13.38 3.17
N THR A 72 -10.78 -12.20 2.68
CA THR A 72 -10.17 -11.57 1.51
C THR A 72 -8.81 -11.01 1.86
N MET A 73 -7.79 -11.39 1.09
CA MET A 73 -6.46 -10.78 1.17
C MET A 73 -6.39 -9.59 0.22
N MET A 74 -5.97 -8.44 0.72
CA MET A 74 -5.84 -7.22 -0.08
C MET A 74 -4.47 -6.59 0.13
N ALA A 75 -3.91 -6.00 -0.92
CA ALA A 75 -2.68 -5.24 -0.81
C ALA A 75 -2.94 -3.90 -0.13
N ARG A 76 -1.94 -3.42 0.62
CA ARG A 76 -1.99 -2.12 1.31
C ARG A 76 -2.22 -0.94 0.37
N THR A 77 -1.72 -1.05 -0.86
CA THR A 77 -1.97 -0.07 -1.93
C THR A 77 -3.44 0.03 -2.28
N ASP A 78 -4.17 -1.09 -2.31
CA ASP A 78 -5.55 -1.11 -2.76
C ASP A 78 -6.49 -0.65 -1.65
N VAL A 79 -6.23 -1.05 -0.41
CA VAL A 79 -6.93 -0.49 0.77
C VAL A 79 -6.83 1.03 0.80
N THR A 80 -5.62 1.58 0.60
CA THR A 80 -5.40 3.04 0.62
C THR A 80 -6.15 3.73 -0.53
N LYS A 81 -6.25 3.10 -1.71
CA LYS A 81 -7.04 3.62 -2.84
C LYS A 81 -8.52 3.66 -2.50
N GLU A 82 -9.07 2.60 -1.91
CA GLU A 82 -10.49 2.56 -1.54
C GLU A 82 -10.83 3.60 -0.47
N ILE A 83 -9.99 3.78 0.55
CA ILE A 83 -10.17 4.85 1.54
C ILE A 83 -10.11 6.23 0.87
N ASN A 84 -9.17 6.46 -0.05
CA ASN A 84 -9.08 7.73 -0.78
C ASN A 84 -10.31 7.99 -1.67
N LYS A 85 -10.88 6.95 -2.27
CA LYS A 85 -12.14 7.05 -3.01
C LYS A 85 -13.28 7.44 -2.08
N TYR A 86 -13.39 6.79 -0.91
CA TYR A 86 -14.40 7.12 0.10
C TYR A 86 -14.28 8.56 0.59
N VAL A 87 -13.06 9.02 0.89
CA VAL A 87 -12.79 10.40 1.35
C VAL A 87 -13.22 11.42 0.28
N LYS A 88 -12.96 11.14 -0.99
CA LYS A 88 -13.39 12.01 -2.11
C LYS A 88 -14.90 11.97 -2.32
N ALA A 89 -15.52 10.79 -2.27
CA ALA A 89 -16.96 10.63 -2.48
C ALA A 89 -17.78 11.36 -1.41
N ASN A 90 -17.30 11.40 -0.18
CA ASN A 90 -17.97 12.06 0.95
C ASN A 90 -17.46 13.49 1.23
N ASN A 91 -16.61 14.04 0.36
CA ASN A 91 -16.02 15.38 0.50
C ASN A 91 -15.35 15.62 1.87
N LEU A 92 -14.68 14.61 2.40
CA LEU A 92 -14.01 14.64 3.72
C LEU A 92 -12.61 15.26 3.67
N GLN A 93 -12.32 16.07 2.65
CA GLN A 93 -11.05 16.80 2.54
C GLN A 93 -11.21 18.17 3.19
N ASN A 94 -10.21 18.60 3.95
CA ASN A 94 -10.21 19.95 4.49
C ASN A 94 -10.10 20.96 3.31
N PRO A 95 -11.04 21.91 3.15
CA PRO A 95 -11.01 22.90 2.06
C PRO A 95 -9.80 23.83 2.14
N GLU A 96 -9.29 24.10 3.34
CA GLU A 96 -8.13 24.98 3.56
C GLU A 96 -6.82 24.23 3.32
N ASN A 97 -6.74 22.97 3.76
CA ASN A 97 -5.56 22.12 3.57
C ASN A 97 -5.94 20.76 2.98
N LYS A 98 -5.86 20.64 1.65
CA LYS A 98 -6.18 19.40 0.90
C LYS A 98 -5.31 18.18 1.27
N ARG A 99 -4.29 18.35 2.11
CA ARG A 99 -3.46 17.25 2.63
C ARG A 99 -4.10 16.57 3.84
N GLU A 100 -5.00 17.25 4.53
CA GLU A 100 -5.69 16.80 5.73
C GLU A 100 -7.05 16.16 5.38
N ILE A 101 -7.38 15.14 6.13
CA ILE A 101 -8.63 14.39 6.02
C ILE A 101 -9.44 14.66 7.28
N ILE A 102 -10.67 15.12 7.09
CA ILE A 102 -11.66 15.26 8.16
C ILE A 102 -12.21 13.86 8.44
N LEU A 103 -11.95 13.34 9.64
CA LEU A 103 -12.38 11.99 9.99
C LEU A 103 -13.88 11.96 10.33
N ASP A 104 -14.62 11.24 9.51
CA ASP A 104 -16.00 10.82 9.80
C ASP A 104 -16.03 9.70 10.85
N ALA A 105 -17.18 9.45 11.49
CA ALA A 105 -17.36 8.45 12.53
C ALA A 105 -16.85 7.05 12.10
N LYS A 106 -17.15 6.63 10.86
CA LYS A 106 -16.68 5.36 10.30
C LYS A 106 -15.16 5.30 10.17
N LEU A 107 -14.56 6.39 9.69
CA LEU A 107 -13.11 6.49 9.52
C LEU A 107 -12.41 6.55 10.87
N LYS A 108 -12.97 7.20 11.89
CA LYS A 108 -12.43 7.23 13.26
C LYS A 108 -12.39 5.85 13.91
N THR A 109 -13.39 5.00 13.65
CA THR A 109 -13.42 3.64 14.22
C THR A 109 -12.22 2.82 13.73
N ILE A 110 -11.89 2.92 12.45
CA ILE A 110 -10.81 2.13 11.85
C ILE A 110 -9.47 2.83 12.05
N ILE A 111 -9.43 4.13 11.77
CA ILE A 111 -8.26 4.96 11.96
C ILE A 111 -8.31 5.40 13.42
N SER A 112 -7.82 4.52 14.30
CA SER A 112 -7.55 4.81 15.72
C SER A 112 -6.42 5.85 15.87
N ALA A 113 -6.62 7.03 15.28
CA ALA A 113 -5.73 8.17 15.38
C ALA A 113 -5.92 8.84 16.75
N PRO A 114 -4.82 9.28 17.39
CA PRO A 114 -4.91 10.04 18.62
C PRO A 114 -5.59 11.39 18.35
N ILE A 115 -6.28 11.91 19.37
CA ILE A 115 -7.11 13.12 19.29
C ILE A 115 -6.27 14.35 18.88
N ASP A 116 -4.97 14.33 19.19
CA ASP A 116 -4.04 15.45 18.96
C ASP A 116 -3.33 15.40 17.60
N GLU A 117 -3.46 14.32 16.81
CA GLU A 117 -2.72 14.16 15.55
C GLU A 117 -3.63 14.34 14.33
N THR A 118 -3.26 15.25 13.43
CA THR A 118 -3.98 15.45 12.18
C THR A 118 -3.76 14.27 11.24
N VAL A 119 -4.86 13.67 10.78
CA VAL A 119 -4.79 12.60 9.80
C VAL A 119 -4.61 13.18 8.41
N THR A 120 -3.45 12.91 7.84
CA THR A 120 -3.12 13.25 6.45
C THR A 120 -3.06 11.99 5.60
N PHE A 121 -3.14 12.13 4.28
CA PHE A 121 -2.99 11.00 3.36
C PHE A 121 -1.65 10.26 3.53
N PHE A 122 -0.60 10.95 3.99
CA PHE A 122 0.70 10.36 4.25
C PHE A 122 0.73 9.55 5.55
N ASN A 123 0.15 10.10 6.62
CA ASN A 123 0.11 9.45 7.93
C ASN A 123 -0.95 8.35 8.01
N LEU A 124 -1.99 8.40 7.17
CA LEU A 124 -3.05 7.38 7.08
C LEU A 124 -2.46 5.97 7.07
N GLN A 125 -1.46 5.76 6.22
CA GLN A 125 -0.82 4.47 6.07
C GLN A 125 -0.26 3.98 7.42
N LYS A 126 0.37 4.83 8.23
CA LYS A 126 0.94 4.50 9.55
C LYS A 126 -0.12 3.93 10.49
N PHE A 127 -1.26 4.59 10.62
CA PHE A 127 -2.36 4.15 11.49
C PHE A 127 -2.97 2.82 11.02
N MET A 128 -3.10 2.65 9.70
CA MET A 128 -3.63 1.40 9.12
C MET A 128 -2.73 0.19 9.38
N SER A 129 -1.45 0.38 9.70
CA SER A 129 -0.50 -0.73 9.94
C SER A 129 -1.00 -1.74 10.97
N LYS A 130 -1.78 -1.30 11.96
CA LYS A 130 -2.33 -2.13 13.04
C LYS A 130 -3.42 -3.10 12.57
N HIS A 131 -4.08 -2.78 11.45
CA HIS A 131 -5.20 -3.55 10.90
C HIS A 131 -4.76 -4.60 9.86
N TYR A 132 -3.45 -4.69 9.58
CA TYR A 132 -2.90 -5.74 8.75
C TYR A 132 -2.39 -6.86 9.63
N ILE A 133 -3.00 -8.03 9.49
CA ILE A 133 -2.55 -9.23 10.19
C ILE A 133 -1.24 -9.65 9.51
N LYS A 134 -0.14 -9.48 10.23
CA LYS A 134 1.12 -10.09 9.83
C LYS A 134 0.96 -11.58 10.10
N ASN A 135 0.77 -12.35 9.05
CA ASN A 135 1.02 -13.78 9.11
C ASN A 135 2.54 -13.96 9.21
N ASP A 136 3.06 -13.65 10.39
CA ASP A 136 4.36 -14.09 10.83
C ASP A 136 4.18 -15.60 11.05
N VAL A 137 4.59 -16.40 10.07
CA VAL A 137 4.78 -17.85 10.30
C VAL A 137 5.88 -18.09 11.36
N GLU A 138 6.45 -17.05 11.97
CA GLU A 138 7.41 -17.15 13.06
C GLU A 138 7.22 -16.03 14.10
N LYS A 139 6.30 -16.21 15.06
CA LYS A 139 6.54 -16.11 16.52
C LYS A 139 5.24 -16.08 17.36
N THR A 140 5.15 -17.11 18.18
CA THR A 140 4.23 -17.48 19.27
C THR A 140 3.71 -16.38 20.21
N GLU A 141 2.38 -16.43 20.41
CA GLU A 141 1.62 -16.43 21.68
C GLU A 141 2.09 -15.55 22.86
N ASN A 142 1.35 -14.47 23.16
CA ASN A 142 0.67 -14.33 24.46
C ASN A 142 -0.41 -13.22 24.44
N ILE A 143 -1.62 -13.59 24.83
CA ILE A 143 -2.82 -12.75 24.99
C ILE A 143 -3.07 -12.60 26.49
N PRO A 144 -3.52 -11.43 26.98
CA PRO A 144 -4.60 -11.45 27.96
C PRO A 144 -5.86 -10.73 27.45
N LYS A 145 -6.95 -11.50 27.50
CA LYS A 145 -8.35 -11.16 27.32
C LYS A 145 -8.78 -9.98 28.20
N SER A 146 -9.63 -9.12 27.66
CA SER A 146 -10.81 -8.66 28.42
C SER A 146 -12.01 -8.57 27.48
N GLU A 147 -12.99 -9.42 27.77
CA GLU A 147 -14.32 -9.46 27.18
C GLU A 147 -15.20 -8.40 27.86
N SER A 148 -16.02 -7.68 27.08
CA SER A 148 -17.36 -7.29 27.54
C SER A 148 -18.26 -7.10 26.33
N THR A 149 -19.12 -8.10 26.14
CA THR A 149 -20.33 -8.10 25.33
C THR A 149 -21.26 -6.93 25.67
N LYS A 150 -21.99 -6.40 24.68
CA LYS A 150 -23.47 -6.33 24.70
C LYS A 150 -24.04 -5.83 23.37
N GLU A 151 -24.80 -6.74 22.77
CA GLU A 151 -26.10 -6.56 22.12
C GLU A 151 -26.25 -5.53 20.98
N CYS A 152 -26.40 -6.13 19.80
CA CYS A 152 -27.19 -5.63 18.70
C CYS A 152 -28.61 -5.27 19.17
N VAL A 153 -29.07 -4.05 18.90
CA VAL A 153 -30.50 -3.76 18.88
C VAL A 153 -30.85 -3.12 17.55
N SER A 154 -31.69 -3.87 16.85
CA SER A 154 -32.52 -3.52 15.71
C SER A 154 -33.33 -2.25 15.92
N GLU A 155 -33.36 -1.38 14.90
CA GLU A 155 -34.58 -0.73 14.41
C GLU A 155 -34.29 -0.06 13.06
N VAL A 156 -34.74 -0.70 11.98
CA VAL A 156 -34.84 -0.12 10.63
C VAL A 156 -36.32 0.20 10.42
N PRO A 157 -36.75 1.45 10.20
CA PRO A 157 -38.11 1.74 9.81
C PRO A 157 -38.32 1.34 8.34
N GLU A 158 -39.32 0.48 8.19
CA GLU A 158 -39.87 -0.10 6.98
C GLU A 158 -40.47 0.97 6.04
N VAL A 159 -40.00 1.05 4.78
CA VAL A 159 -40.71 1.75 3.70
C VAL A 159 -40.99 0.78 2.55
N LYS A 160 -42.29 0.51 2.39
CA LYS A 160 -42.92 -0.39 1.42
C LYS A 160 -42.62 0.03 -0.03
N GLN A 161 -42.21 -0.91 -0.87
CA GLN A 161 -42.37 -0.86 -2.32
C GLN A 161 -43.23 -2.04 -2.78
N PRO A 162 -44.32 -1.83 -3.55
CA PRO A 162 -45.12 -2.91 -4.11
C PRO A 162 -44.53 -3.42 -5.43
N ALA A 163 -44.52 -4.75 -5.58
CA ALA A 163 -44.06 -5.50 -6.73
C ALA A 163 -44.91 -5.30 -8.01
N LYS A 164 -44.29 -5.19 -9.19
CA LYS A 164 -44.92 -5.54 -10.48
C LYS A 164 -43.94 -6.15 -11.51
N LYS A 165 -44.22 -7.42 -11.82
CA LYS A 165 -44.13 -8.19 -13.09
C LYS A 165 -42.85 -8.18 -13.95
N ILE A 166 -42.25 -9.38 -13.99
CA ILE A 166 -41.32 -9.92 -14.97
C ILE A 166 -41.97 -10.00 -16.36
N VAL A 167 -41.31 -9.45 -17.39
CA VAL A 167 -41.56 -9.81 -18.79
C VAL A 167 -40.20 -10.07 -19.46
N LYS A 168 -40.00 -11.32 -19.90
CA LYS A 168 -38.83 -11.78 -20.65
C LYS A 168 -38.84 -11.14 -22.04
N ARG A 169 -37.78 -10.44 -22.43
CA ARG A 169 -37.58 -9.98 -23.82
C ARG A 169 -36.52 -10.85 -24.50
N VAL A 170 -36.95 -11.57 -25.51
CA VAL A 170 -36.12 -12.39 -26.41
C VAL A 170 -35.28 -11.46 -27.30
N VAL A 171 -33.98 -11.69 -27.35
CA VAL A 171 -33.04 -10.98 -28.24
C VAL A 171 -33.08 -11.64 -29.62
N LYS A 172 -33.54 -10.93 -30.64
CA LYS A 172 -33.33 -11.29 -32.06
C LYS A 172 -32.05 -10.61 -32.57
N LYS A 173 -31.08 -11.42 -33.01
CA LYS A 173 -29.90 -10.97 -33.78
C LYS A 173 -30.34 -10.34 -35.11
N PRO A 174 -29.75 -9.22 -35.54
CA PRO A 174 -29.87 -8.79 -36.94
C PRO A 174 -28.90 -9.59 -37.82
N GLN A 175 -29.42 -10.08 -38.95
CA GLN A 175 -28.66 -10.70 -40.04
C GLN A 175 -28.00 -9.63 -40.91
N VAL A 176 -26.84 -10.02 -41.44
CA VAL A 176 -26.03 -9.32 -42.44
C VAL A 176 -26.75 -9.35 -43.79
N ALA A 177 -26.77 -8.21 -44.48
CA ALA A 177 -26.95 -8.09 -45.93
C ALA A 177 -26.06 -6.95 -46.41
#